data_AF-X1HYQ4-F1
#
_entry.id   AF-X1HYQ4-F1
#
_cell.length_a   1.000
_cell.length_b   1.000
_cell.length_c   1.000
_cell.angle_alpha   90.00
_cell.angle_beta   90.00
_cell.angle_gamma   90.00
#
_symmetry.space_group_name_H-M   'P 1'
#
loop_
_entity.id
_entity.type
_entity.pdbx_description
1 polymer ?
#
loop_
_entity_poly.entity_id
_entity_poly.type
_entity_poly.pdbx_seq_one_letter_code
_entity_poly.pdbx_strand_id
1 'polypeptide(L)'
;ILSLEEKIKSVVDFSYLPIGSEYSLKYNPEGKVTEFTYKPNPIDIYYIDIPASDSEDLKVTKEEVSTEVVRLKGKIEYSLYESMLECADSPQLALQLAEIFAWQIDFLTECRGGDTFNILVEKQYRGDFYRWGKILAAQYEGELLSEYTAILFEDLAGHIDYYTEEGKSLRKAFLRAPLNYKYISSYFSKNRLHPILRIWRPHLAIDYAAPTGTPISTIGDGTVIYVGWENGYGNYIKIRHPNNYVSAYGHLSSFAKGLKNGQKVKQGEIIG
;
A
#
# COMPACT_ATOMS: atom_id res chain seq x y z
N ILE A 1 -25.40 -22.22 17.78
CA ILE A 1 -24.15 -21.96 17.03
C ILE A 1 -24.24 -22.62 15.65
N LEU A 2 -24.37 -23.94 15.53
CA LEU A 2 -24.54 -24.64 14.23
C LEU A 2 -25.71 -24.10 13.36
N SER A 3 -26.87 -23.83 13.95
CA SER A 3 -28.03 -23.24 13.25
C SER A 3 -27.80 -21.79 12.79
N LEU A 4 -26.92 -21.05 13.47
CA LEU A 4 -26.56 -19.70 13.04
C LEU A 4 -25.60 -19.78 11.85
N GLU A 5 -24.56 -20.61 11.96
CA GLU A 5 -23.58 -20.82 10.89
C GLU A 5 -24.23 -21.21 9.56
N GLU A 6 -25.16 -22.16 9.54
CA GLU A 6 -25.89 -22.53 8.32
C GLU A 6 -26.69 -21.38 7.72
N LYS A 7 -27.33 -20.57 8.58
CA LYS A 7 -28.13 -19.42 8.17
C LYS A 7 -27.26 -18.36 7.49
N ILE A 8 -26.16 -17.96 8.10
CA ILE A 8 -25.35 -16.82 7.63
C ILE A 8 -24.18 -17.19 6.70
N LYS A 9 -24.03 -18.47 6.34
CA LYS A 9 -22.98 -18.98 5.44
C LYS A 9 -22.98 -18.34 4.05
N SER A 10 -24.14 -17.88 3.58
CA SER A 10 -24.28 -17.18 2.29
C SER A 10 -23.66 -15.78 2.31
N VAL A 11 -23.35 -15.24 3.49
CA VAL A 11 -22.86 -13.87 3.71
C VAL A 11 -21.46 -13.88 4.32
N VAL A 12 -21.21 -14.80 5.25
CA VAL A 12 -19.95 -14.92 5.98
C VAL A 12 -19.45 -16.34 5.90
N ASP A 13 -18.27 -16.51 5.30
CA ASP A 13 -17.56 -17.78 5.30
C ASP A 13 -16.76 -17.92 6.60
N PHE A 14 -17.32 -18.65 7.57
CA PHE A 14 -16.66 -18.91 8.84
C PHE A 14 -15.43 -19.81 8.72
N SER A 15 -15.26 -20.52 7.58
CA SER A 15 -14.04 -21.29 7.31
C SER A 15 -12.87 -20.39 6.91
N TYR A 16 -13.15 -19.13 6.55
CA TYR A 16 -12.16 -18.12 6.20
C TYR A 16 -12.53 -16.75 6.79
N LEU A 17 -12.07 -16.50 8.01
CA LEU A 17 -12.13 -15.18 8.64
C LEU A 17 -10.78 -14.48 8.48
N PRO A 18 -10.71 -13.33 7.79
CA PRO A 18 -9.49 -12.53 7.73
C PRO A 18 -8.95 -12.21 9.12
N ILE A 19 -7.63 -12.22 9.26
CA ILE A 19 -6.98 -11.86 10.53
C ILE A 19 -7.33 -10.41 10.88
N GLY A 20 -7.85 -10.20 12.09
CA GLY A 20 -8.33 -8.89 12.56
C GLY A 20 -9.81 -8.61 12.27
N SER A 21 -10.56 -9.60 11.75
CA SER A 21 -12.02 -9.49 11.67
C SER A 21 -12.63 -9.37 13.07
N GLU A 22 -13.63 -8.51 13.19
CA GLU A 22 -14.43 -8.36 14.41
C GLU A 22 -15.87 -8.82 14.16
N TYR A 23 -16.52 -9.29 15.21
CA TYR A 23 -17.95 -9.58 15.18
C TYR A 23 -18.60 -9.26 16.52
N SER A 24 -19.90 -8.96 16.49
CA SER A 24 -20.72 -8.80 17.68
C SER A 24 -22.08 -9.47 17.50
N LEU A 25 -22.65 -9.91 18.62
CA LEU A 25 -23.96 -10.56 18.68
C LEU A 25 -24.87 -9.74 19.58
N LYS A 26 -26.08 -9.45 19.11
CA LYS A 26 -27.13 -8.84 19.92
C LYS A 26 -28.11 -9.92 20.37
N TYR A 27 -28.43 -9.91 21.66
CA TYR A 27 -29.36 -10.86 22.25
C TYR A 27 -30.63 -10.16 22.69
N ASN A 28 -31.75 -10.84 22.56
CA ASN A 28 -33.00 -10.43 23.20
C ASN A 28 -33.03 -10.87 24.69
N PRO A 29 -34.03 -10.42 25.48
CA PRO A 29 -34.15 -10.81 26.89
C PRO A 29 -34.29 -12.32 27.14
N GLU A 30 -34.76 -13.09 26.15
CA GLU A 30 -34.84 -14.55 26.23
C GLU A 30 -33.53 -15.27 25.87
N GLY A 31 -32.46 -14.52 25.58
CA GLY A 31 -31.14 -15.06 25.25
C GLY A 31 -30.99 -15.57 23.82
N LYS A 32 -31.94 -15.26 22.93
CA LYS A 32 -31.83 -15.57 21.49
C LYS A 32 -31.07 -14.45 20.77
N VAL A 33 -30.23 -14.84 19.82
CA VAL A 33 -29.52 -13.90 18.95
C VAL A 33 -30.51 -13.29 17.97
N THR A 34 -30.57 -11.96 17.93
CA THR A 34 -31.44 -11.19 17.00
C THR A 34 -30.66 -10.49 15.91
N GLU A 35 -29.38 -10.20 16.14
CA GLU A 35 -28.53 -9.51 15.16
C GLU A 35 -27.10 -10.03 15.29
N PHE A 36 -26.46 -10.23 14.14
CA PHE A 36 -25.04 -10.51 14.02
C PHE A 36 -24.38 -9.41 13.20
N THR A 37 -23.47 -8.67 13.81
CA THR A 37 -22.65 -7.66 13.13
C THR A 37 -21.32 -8.29 12.77
N TYR A 38 -20.91 -8.17 11.52
CA TYR A 38 -19.65 -8.70 11.03
C TYR A 38 -18.80 -7.61 10.36
N LYS A 39 -17.54 -7.52 10.77
CA LYS A 39 -16.55 -6.58 10.24
C LYS A 39 -15.33 -7.37 9.73
N PRO A 40 -15.33 -7.85 8.47
CA PRO A 40 -14.22 -8.64 7.92
C PRO A 40 -12.93 -7.82 7.75
N ASN A 41 -13.06 -6.50 7.68
CA ASN A 41 -11.97 -5.56 7.61
C ASN A 41 -12.47 -4.22 8.21
N PRO A 42 -11.59 -3.22 8.39
CA PRO A 42 -12.01 -1.94 8.97
C PRO A 42 -13.09 -1.18 8.16
N ILE A 43 -13.28 -1.50 6.88
CA ILE A 43 -14.10 -0.78 5.92
C ILE A 43 -15.49 -1.39 5.78
N ASP A 44 -15.61 -2.70 5.70
CA ASP A 44 -16.89 -3.36 5.50
C ASP A 44 -17.53 -3.69 6.85
N ILE A 45 -18.79 -3.29 7.03
CA ILE A 45 -19.62 -3.69 8.16
C ILE A 45 -20.91 -4.27 7.60
N TYR A 46 -21.28 -5.45 8.07
CA TYR A 46 -22.51 -6.14 7.72
C TYR A 46 -23.37 -6.28 8.98
N TYR A 47 -24.61 -5.82 8.90
CA TYR A 47 -25.66 -6.08 9.88
C TYR A 47 -26.54 -7.21 9.36
N ILE A 48 -26.61 -8.30 10.11
CA ILE A 48 -27.39 -9.47 9.72
C ILE A 48 -28.49 -9.67 10.77
N ASP A 49 -29.71 -9.32 10.41
CA ASP A 49 -30.90 -9.53 11.24
C ASP A 49 -31.25 -11.01 11.21
N ILE A 50 -31.32 -11.62 12.39
CA ILE A 50 -31.64 -13.04 12.56
C ILE A 50 -33.11 -13.15 12.94
N PRO A 51 -33.97 -13.67 12.05
CA PRO A 51 -35.40 -13.76 12.31
C PRO A 51 -35.70 -14.78 13.42
N ALA A 52 -36.80 -14.54 14.12
CA ALA A 52 -37.25 -15.41 15.22
C ALA A 52 -37.83 -16.75 14.73
N SER A 53 -38.30 -16.80 13.48
CA SER A 53 -38.81 -18.00 12.80
C SER A 53 -37.83 -18.47 11.74
N ASP A 54 -37.71 -19.80 11.57
CA ASP A 54 -36.91 -20.42 10.50
C ASP A 54 -37.57 -20.29 9.11
N SER A 55 -38.81 -19.80 9.05
CA SER A 55 -39.55 -19.58 7.80
C SER A 55 -39.32 -18.20 7.17
N GLU A 56 -38.59 -17.32 7.83
CA GLU A 56 -38.28 -15.96 7.35
C GLU A 56 -36.83 -15.90 6.87
N ASP A 57 -36.62 -15.17 5.78
CA ASP A 57 -35.30 -14.96 5.21
C ASP A 57 -34.46 -14.01 6.07
N LEU A 58 -33.15 -14.21 6.06
CA LEU A 58 -32.20 -13.31 6.72
C LEU A 58 -32.18 -11.98 5.98
N LYS A 59 -32.18 -10.88 6.74
CA LYS A 59 -31.95 -9.56 6.19
C LYS A 59 -30.51 -9.14 6.43
N VAL A 60 -29.80 -8.89 5.33
CA VAL A 60 -28.39 -8.51 5.33
C VAL A 60 -28.29 -7.08 4.85
N THR A 61 -27.75 -6.21 5.68
CA THR A 61 -27.52 -4.80 5.34
C THR A 61 -26.04 -4.53 5.41
N LYS A 62 -25.44 -4.10 4.30
CA LYS A 62 -24.07 -3.58 4.30
C LYS A 62 -24.14 -2.10 4.69
N GLU A 63 -23.29 -1.68 5.62
CA GLU A 63 -23.20 -0.27 5.97
C GLU A 63 -22.74 0.54 4.76
N GLU A 64 -23.58 1.49 4.33
CA GLU A 64 -23.28 2.30 3.16
C GLU A 64 -22.21 3.34 3.48
N VAL A 65 -21.15 3.34 2.68
CA VAL A 65 -20.14 4.39 2.68
C VAL A 65 -20.48 5.34 1.56
N SER A 66 -20.95 6.54 1.91
CA SER A 66 -21.12 7.60 0.92
C SER A 66 -19.78 8.29 0.66
N THR A 67 -19.57 8.70 -0.59
CA THR A 67 -18.33 9.36 -1.01
C THR A 67 -18.68 10.69 -1.66
N GLU A 68 -18.02 11.74 -1.20
CA GLU A 68 -18.04 13.07 -1.79
C GLU A 68 -16.66 13.34 -2.40
N VAL A 69 -16.60 14.06 -3.51
CA VAL A 69 -15.31 14.55 -4.05
C VAL A 69 -15.14 15.99 -3.63
N VAL A 70 -14.04 16.28 -2.93
CA VAL A 70 -13.72 17.64 -2.47
C VAL A 70 -12.39 18.09 -3.03
N ARG A 71 -12.23 19.41 -3.15
CA ARG A 71 -10.98 20.05 -3.55
C ARG A 71 -10.27 20.58 -2.31
N LEU A 72 -9.01 20.21 -2.14
CA LEU A 72 -8.12 20.76 -1.11
C LEU A 72 -6.99 21.53 -1.79
N LYS A 73 -6.76 22.76 -1.33
CA LYS A 73 -5.65 23.60 -1.79
C LYS A 73 -4.86 24.05 -0.58
N GLY A 74 -3.54 23.97 -0.67
CA GLY A 74 -2.65 24.44 0.38
C GLY A 74 -1.38 25.05 -0.18
N LYS A 75 -0.72 25.80 0.69
CA LYS A 75 0.61 26.37 0.46
C LYS A 75 1.56 25.73 1.46
N ILE A 76 2.76 25.41 1.00
CA ILE A 76 3.80 24.82 1.81
C ILE A 76 4.52 25.93 2.56
N GLU A 77 4.59 25.80 3.88
CA GLU A 77 5.42 26.68 4.72
C GLU A 77 6.74 26.01 5.08
N TYR A 78 6.68 24.78 5.60
CA TYR A 78 7.84 24.02 6.07
C TYR A 78 7.98 22.65 5.40
N SER A 79 6.87 21.91 5.28
CA SER A 79 6.84 20.60 4.64
C SER A 79 5.46 20.26 4.10
N LEU A 80 5.40 19.33 3.14
CA LEU A 80 4.12 18.82 2.63
C LEU A 80 3.29 18.16 3.74
N TYR A 81 3.96 17.47 4.67
CA TYR A 81 3.32 16.77 5.79
C TYR A 81 2.55 17.75 6.69
N GLU A 82 3.22 18.79 7.17
CA GLU A 82 2.61 19.77 8.07
C GLU A 82 1.48 20.53 7.37
N SER A 83 1.70 20.95 6.12
CA SER A 83 0.71 21.68 5.34
C SER A 83 -0.57 20.86 5.11
N MET A 84 -0.46 19.54 4.96
CA MET A 84 -1.62 18.65 4.85
C MET A 84 -2.31 18.36 6.19
N LEU A 85 -1.53 18.28 7.28
CA LEU A 85 -2.09 18.17 8.61
C LEU A 85 -2.93 19.41 8.94
N GLU A 86 -2.47 20.61 8.59
CA GLU A 86 -3.22 21.85 8.80
C GLU A 86 -4.45 21.98 7.90
N CYS A 87 -4.34 21.59 6.63
CA CYS A 87 -5.41 21.74 5.64
C CYS A 87 -6.54 20.72 5.82
N ALA A 88 -6.21 19.48 6.20
CA ALA A 88 -7.13 18.34 6.11
C ALA A 88 -7.07 17.38 7.30
N ASP A 89 -6.28 17.70 8.34
CA ASP A 89 -6.00 16.83 9.50
C ASP A 89 -5.59 15.41 9.08
N SER A 90 -4.81 15.31 7.99
CA SER A 90 -4.51 14.03 7.34
C SER A 90 -3.08 13.94 6.81
N PRO A 91 -2.16 13.45 7.65
CA PRO A 91 -0.84 12.99 7.24
C PRO A 91 -0.84 12.00 6.06
N GLN A 92 -1.89 11.18 5.97
CA GLN A 92 -2.03 10.14 4.96
C GLN A 92 -2.17 10.74 3.56
N LEU A 93 -2.82 11.89 3.43
CA LEU A 93 -2.92 12.59 2.14
C LEU A 93 -1.57 13.14 1.69
N ALA A 94 -0.72 13.60 2.61
CA ALA A 94 0.65 14.00 2.28
C ALA A 94 1.45 12.83 1.69
N LEU A 95 1.31 11.65 2.30
CA LEU A 95 1.98 10.43 1.82
C LEU A 95 1.46 9.98 0.45
N GLN A 96 0.15 9.98 0.24
CA GLN A 96 -0.43 9.65 -1.07
C GLN A 96 0.03 10.62 -2.14
N LEU A 97 0.01 11.93 -1.87
CA LEU A 97 0.45 12.95 -2.81
C LEU A 97 1.95 12.82 -3.13
N ALA A 98 2.78 12.54 -2.12
CA ALA A 98 4.20 12.27 -2.32
C ALA A 98 4.44 11.02 -3.16
N GLU A 99 3.62 9.98 -3.01
CA GLU A 99 3.72 8.75 -3.81
C GLU A 99 3.32 8.98 -5.28
N ILE A 100 2.31 9.80 -5.54
CA ILE A 100 1.87 10.16 -6.90
C ILE A 100 2.99 10.86 -7.68
N PHE A 101 3.62 11.85 -7.05
CA PHE A 101 4.66 12.68 -7.67
C PHE A 101 6.08 12.20 -7.38
N ALA A 102 6.22 11.04 -6.76
CA ALA A 102 7.47 10.40 -6.36
C ALA A 102 8.60 10.48 -7.40
N TRP A 103 8.27 10.38 -8.68
CA TRP A 103 9.26 10.35 -9.75
C TRP A 103 9.61 11.72 -10.31
N GLN A 104 8.78 12.72 -10.03
CA GLN A 104 8.91 14.07 -10.56
C GLN A 104 9.46 15.04 -9.51
N ILE A 105 9.20 14.78 -8.23
CA ILE A 105 9.48 15.68 -7.12
C ILE A 105 9.99 14.87 -5.93
N ASP A 106 11.19 15.18 -5.44
CA ASP A 106 11.64 14.74 -4.12
C ASP A 106 11.17 15.74 -3.05
N PHE A 107 10.00 15.48 -2.46
CA PHE A 107 9.40 16.38 -1.46
C PHE A 107 10.23 16.60 -0.19
N LEU A 108 11.29 15.82 0.03
CA LEU A 108 12.18 16.04 1.18
C LEU A 108 13.27 17.07 0.90
N THR A 109 13.65 17.25 -0.36
CA THR A 109 14.80 18.10 -0.73
C THR A 109 14.44 19.23 -1.69
N GLU A 110 13.37 19.08 -2.47
CA GLU A 110 12.96 20.02 -3.52
C GLU A 110 11.73 20.85 -3.13
N CYS A 111 10.98 20.40 -2.13
CA CYS A 111 9.86 21.11 -1.54
C CYS A 111 10.34 22.36 -0.79
N ARG A 112 9.76 23.53 -1.09
CA ARG A 112 10.12 24.79 -0.44
C ARG A 112 8.92 25.51 0.14
N GLY A 113 9.19 26.32 1.16
CA GLY A 113 8.24 27.30 1.66
C GLY A 113 7.87 28.27 0.54
N GLY A 114 6.59 28.32 0.15
CA GLY A 114 6.12 29.05 -1.01
C GLY A 114 5.32 28.20 -1.99
N ASP A 115 5.72 26.95 -2.17
CA ASP A 115 5.13 26.02 -3.13
C ASP A 115 3.66 25.74 -2.82
N THR A 116 2.87 25.38 -3.82
CA THR A 116 1.44 25.11 -3.63
C THR A 116 1.05 23.73 -4.15
N PHE A 117 0.05 23.14 -3.51
CA PHE A 117 -0.60 21.94 -3.99
C PHE A 117 -2.10 22.15 -4.11
N ASN A 118 -2.70 21.38 -5.01
CA ASN A 118 -4.13 21.39 -5.25
C ASN A 118 -4.57 19.96 -5.62
N ILE A 119 -5.43 19.36 -4.80
CA ILE A 119 -5.87 17.98 -4.99
C ILE A 119 -7.40 17.89 -5.03
N LEU A 120 -7.90 17.02 -5.92
CA LEU A 120 -9.27 16.50 -5.88
C LEU A 120 -9.22 15.14 -5.21
N VAL A 121 -9.97 14.96 -4.13
CA VAL A 121 -9.86 13.77 -3.29
C VAL A 121 -11.24 13.31 -2.82
N GLU A 122 -11.40 12.00 -2.70
CA GLU A 122 -12.58 11.40 -2.09
C GLU A 122 -12.59 11.66 -0.58
N LYS A 123 -13.73 12.12 -0.08
CA LYS A 123 -14.06 12.23 1.34
C LYS A 123 -15.19 11.26 1.62
N GLN A 124 -14.91 10.26 2.45
CA GLN A 124 -15.84 9.17 2.73
C GLN A 124 -16.52 9.40 4.07
N TYR A 125 -17.82 9.12 4.12
CA TYR A 125 -18.66 9.27 5.31
C TYR A 125 -19.28 7.94 5.72
N ARG A 126 -19.50 7.82 7.02
CA ARG A 126 -20.28 6.77 7.67
C ARG A 126 -21.01 7.43 8.85
N GLY A 127 -22.16 8.04 8.54
CA GLY A 127 -22.78 9.05 9.42
C GLY A 127 -21.99 10.35 9.38
N ASP A 128 -20.83 10.37 10.04
CA ASP A 128 -19.88 11.49 10.05
C ASP A 128 -18.67 11.19 9.15
N PHE A 129 -17.72 12.14 9.07
CA PHE A 129 -16.48 11.93 8.33
C PHE A 129 -15.76 10.68 8.83
N TYR A 130 -15.54 9.75 7.90
CA TYR A 130 -14.91 8.48 8.20
C TYR A 130 -13.43 8.51 7.84
N ARG A 131 -13.11 8.85 6.60
CA ARG A 131 -11.72 8.92 6.12
C ARG A 131 -11.61 9.62 4.77
N TRP A 132 -10.37 9.94 4.40
CA TRP A 132 -10.01 10.26 3.04
C TRP A 132 -9.87 8.98 2.18
N GLY A 133 -10.37 9.05 0.95
CA GLY A 133 -10.27 8.00 -0.06
C GLY A 133 -9.10 8.25 -1.02
N LYS A 134 -9.32 8.00 -2.32
CA LYS A 134 -8.29 8.20 -3.34
C LYS A 134 -8.17 9.67 -3.72
N ILE A 135 -6.94 10.11 -4.01
CA ILE A 135 -6.71 11.34 -4.77
C ILE A 135 -7.07 11.05 -6.24
N LEU A 136 -8.02 11.80 -6.79
CA LEU A 136 -8.49 11.64 -8.17
C LEU A 136 -7.67 12.47 -9.14
N ALA A 137 -7.23 13.64 -8.69
CA ALA A 137 -6.28 14.46 -9.43
C ALA A 137 -5.43 15.25 -8.43
N ALA A 138 -4.20 15.52 -8.79
CA ALA A 138 -3.29 16.33 -8.02
C ALA A 138 -2.51 17.26 -8.93
N GLN A 139 -2.18 18.42 -8.38
CA GLN A 139 -1.35 19.43 -9.00
C GLN A 139 -0.38 19.94 -7.94
N TYR A 140 0.89 20.07 -8.33
CA TYR A 140 1.93 20.71 -7.53
C TYR A 140 2.58 21.81 -8.36
N GLU A 141 2.75 22.98 -7.76
CA GLU A 141 3.41 24.13 -8.38
C GLU A 141 4.48 24.62 -7.39
N GLY A 142 5.74 24.50 -7.78
CA GLY A 142 6.86 25.05 -7.01
C GLY A 142 7.44 26.29 -7.68
N GLU A 143 8.14 27.13 -6.94
CA GLU A 143 8.76 28.32 -7.55
C GLU A 143 9.94 27.96 -8.48
N LEU A 144 10.64 26.86 -8.16
CA LEU A 144 11.78 26.33 -8.94
C LEU A 144 11.44 25.10 -9.77
N LEU A 145 10.27 24.54 -9.54
CA LEU A 145 9.76 23.37 -10.23
C LEU A 145 8.65 23.83 -11.16
N SER A 146 8.61 23.30 -12.39
CA SER A 146 7.44 23.51 -13.23
C SER A 146 6.19 22.91 -12.57
N GLU A 147 5.02 23.32 -13.04
CA GLU A 147 3.76 22.70 -12.65
C GLU A 147 3.76 21.20 -13.02
N TYR A 148 3.36 20.36 -12.06
CA TYR A 148 3.18 18.92 -12.25
C TYR A 148 1.73 18.56 -11.98
N THR A 149 1.10 17.90 -12.95
CA THR A 149 -0.28 17.41 -12.86
C THR A 149 -0.32 15.89 -12.93
N ALA A 150 -1.16 15.29 -12.09
CA ALA A 150 -1.44 13.87 -12.02
C ALA A 150 -2.94 13.62 -12.01
N ILE A 151 -3.41 12.70 -12.86
CA ILE A 151 -4.81 12.35 -13.00
C ILE A 151 -4.95 10.83 -12.84
N LEU A 152 -5.78 10.39 -11.90
CA LEU A 152 -6.12 8.97 -11.73
C LEU A 152 -7.02 8.53 -12.89
N PHE A 153 -6.59 7.49 -13.61
CA PHE A 153 -7.31 7.00 -14.79
C PHE A 153 -7.23 5.47 -14.87
N GLU A 154 -8.30 4.86 -15.37
CA GLU A 154 -8.34 3.44 -15.72
C GLU A 154 -8.06 3.28 -17.22
N ASP A 155 -6.95 2.65 -17.57
CA ASP A 155 -6.60 2.41 -18.96
C ASP A 155 -7.48 1.34 -19.62
N LEU A 156 -7.36 1.17 -20.94
CA LEU A 156 -8.13 0.19 -21.71
C LEU A 156 -7.86 -1.27 -21.31
N ALA A 157 -6.78 -1.53 -20.57
CA ALA A 157 -6.45 -2.85 -20.04
C ALA A 157 -6.99 -3.05 -18.59
N GLY A 158 -7.71 -2.06 -18.04
CA GLY A 158 -8.26 -2.09 -16.69
C GLY A 158 -7.25 -1.73 -15.60
N HIS A 159 -6.09 -1.15 -15.96
CA HIS A 159 -5.13 -0.68 -14.96
C HIS A 159 -5.50 0.72 -14.49
N ILE A 160 -5.72 0.85 -13.18
CA ILE A 160 -5.96 2.15 -12.53
C ILE A 160 -4.63 2.70 -12.03
N ASP A 161 -4.18 3.83 -12.56
CA ASP A 161 -2.93 4.49 -12.18
C ASP A 161 -3.00 6.02 -12.40
N TYR A 162 -1.92 6.74 -12.09
CA TYR A 162 -1.82 8.18 -12.32
C TYR A 162 -1.06 8.51 -13.61
N TYR A 163 -1.57 9.49 -14.34
CA TYR A 163 -1.07 9.91 -15.65
C TYR A 163 -0.91 11.43 -15.71
N THR A 164 0.00 11.90 -16.55
CA THR A 164 0.09 13.33 -16.93
C THR A 164 -1.10 13.75 -17.78
N GLU A 165 -1.26 15.04 -18.02
CA GLU A 165 -2.29 15.61 -18.90
C GLU A 165 -2.21 15.08 -20.33
N GLU A 166 -1.02 14.69 -20.79
CA GLU A 166 -0.81 14.07 -22.11
C GLU A 166 -1.03 12.54 -22.10
N GLY A 167 -1.48 11.97 -20.98
CA GLY A 167 -1.75 10.54 -20.84
C GLY A 167 -0.50 9.68 -20.66
N LYS A 168 0.65 10.26 -20.26
CA LYS A 168 1.84 9.47 -19.93
C LYS A 168 1.75 8.98 -18.50
N SER A 169 1.99 7.70 -18.27
CA SER A 169 2.00 7.16 -16.90
C SER A 169 3.07 7.87 -16.06
N LEU A 170 2.67 8.35 -14.89
CA LEU A 170 3.56 8.93 -13.86
C LEU A 170 4.33 7.85 -13.12
N ARG A 171 3.85 6.61 -13.19
CA ARG A 171 4.55 5.45 -12.67
C ARG A 171 5.60 4.99 -13.66
N LYS A 172 6.87 5.03 -13.26
CA LYS A 172 7.90 4.15 -13.84
C LYS A 172 8.34 3.11 -12.81
N ALA A 173 7.57 2.02 -12.83
CA ALA A 173 7.97 0.64 -12.65
C ALA A 173 9.05 0.36 -11.59
N PHE A 174 8.65 -0.18 -10.45
CA PHE A 174 9.46 -1.24 -9.85
C PHE A 174 9.07 -2.57 -10.50
N LEU A 175 10.05 -3.40 -10.86
CA LEU A 175 9.79 -4.79 -11.26
C LEU A 175 9.15 -5.52 -10.07
N ARG A 176 8.14 -6.34 -10.34
CA ARG A 176 7.44 -7.13 -9.31
C ARG A 176 8.36 -8.14 -8.63
N ALA A 177 9.40 -8.59 -9.32
CA ALA A 177 10.45 -9.42 -8.78
C ALA A 177 11.81 -9.03 -9.42
N PRO A 178 12.91 -9.11 -8.66
CA PRO A 178 14.23 -8.75 -9.18
C PRO A 178 14.95 -9.88 -9.92
N LEU A 179 14.36 -11.09 -9.99
CA LEU A 179 14.96 -12.23 -10.67
C LEU A 179 13.88 -13.17 -11.22
N ASN A 180 14.29 -14.10 -12.08
CA ASN A 180 13.46 -15.24 -12.43
C ASN A 180 13.59 -16.33 -11.35
N TYR A 181 12.52 -16.58 -10.59
CA TYR A 181 12.54 -17.45 -9.41
C TYR A 181 11.60 -18.66 -9.61
N LYS A 182 11.84 -19.76 -8.87
CA LYS A 182 10.97 -20.96 -8.94
C LYS A 182 9.68 -20.76 -8.15
N TYR A 183 9.81 -20.33 -6.90
CA TYR A 183 8.71 -19.96 -6.00
C TYR A 183 9.23 -19.06 -4.88
N ILE A 184 8.32 -18.41 -4.15
CA ILE A 184 8.65 -17.61 -2.96
C ILE A 184 8.73 -18.56 -1.77
N SER A 185 9.91 -18.71 -1.17
CA SER A 185 10.11 -19.60 -0.02
C SER A 185 9.69 -18.93 1.28
N SER A 186 9.75 -17.60 1.36
CA SER A 186 9.24 -16.84 2.50
C SER A 186 8.75 -15.46 2.08
N TYR A 187 7.57 -15.07 2.55
CA TYR A 187 7.02 -13.75 2.32
C TYR A 187 7.47 -12.77 3.42
N PHE A 188 7.26 -11.49 3.16
CA PHE A 188 7.33 -10.46 4.19
C PHE A 188 6.33 -10.78 5.30
N SER A 189 6.79 -10.72 6.55
CA SER A 189 5.92 -10.89 7.71
C SER A 189 6.45 -10.10 8.88
N LYS A 190 5.59 -9.34 9.55
CA LYS A 190 5.96 -8.65 10.80
C LYS A 190 6.11 -9.61 11.98
N ASN A 191 5.68 -10.87 11.85
CA ASN A 191 5.67 -11.83 12.95
C ASN A 191 5.87 -13.28 12.44
N ARG A 192 7.09 -13.63 12.00
CA ARG A 192 7.43 -14.98 11.50
C ARG A 192 8.09 -15.80 12.60
N LEU A 193 7.67 -17.05 12.77
CA LEU A 193 8.39 -18.00 13.62
C LEU A 193 9.73 -18.35 12.97
N HIS A 194 10.84 -18.04 13.64
CA HIS A 194 12.17 -18.36 13.17
C HIS A 194 12.40 -19.88 13.26
N PRO A 195 12.67 -20.59 12.14
CA PRO A 195 12.63 -22.05 12.09
C PRO A 195 13.67 -22.74 12.99
N ILE A 196 14.83 -22.11 13.17
CA ILE A 196 15.92 -22.64 14.01
C ILE A 196 15.75 -22.21 15.47
N LEU A 197 15.70 -20.90 15.72
CA LEU A 197 15.63 -20.32 17.07
C LEU A 197 14.27 -20.49 17.77
N ARG A 198 13.22 -20.88 17.05
CA ARG A 198 11.82 -21.03 17.54
C ARG A 198 11.27 -19.80 18.27
N ILE A 199 11.77 -18.62 17.94
CA ILE A 199 11.26 -17.33 18.42
C ILE A 199 10.48 -16.63 17.32
N TRP A 200 9.49 -15.85 17.69
CA TRP A 200 8.76 -14.99 16.78
C TRP A 200 9.58 -13.73 16.49
N ARG A 201 9.90 -13.49 15.21
CA ARG A 201 10.66 -12.32 14.76
C ARG A 201 10.16 -11.82 13.41
N PRO A 202 10.18 -10.50 13.15
CA PRO A 202 9.89 -9.97 11.83
C PRO A 202 10.81 -10.52 10.74
N HIS A 203 10.23 -10.91 9.61
CA HIS A 203 10.90 -11.13 8.34
C HIS A 203 10.57 -9.96 7.41
N LEU A 204 11.44 -8.94 7.41
CA LEU A 204 11.21 -7.69 6.68
C LEU A 204 11.71 -7.75 5.23
N ALA A 205 11.65 -8.94 4.61
CA ALA A 205 12.11 -9.22 3.26
C ALA A 205 11.23 -10.28 2.59
N ILE A 206 11.44 -10.50 1.29
CA ILE A 206 10.88 -11.63 0.54
C ILE A 206 12.05 -12.52 0.12
N ASP A 207 11.95 -13.81 0.42
CA ASP A 207 12.94 -14.82 0.03
C ASP A 207 12.47 -15.53 -1.25
N TYR A 208 13.25 -15.38 -2.31
CA TYR A 208 13.03 -16.04 -3.60
C TYR A 208 13.93 -17.27 -3.72
N ALA A 209 13.34 -18.45 -3.96
CA ALA A 209 14.11 -19.65 -4.22
C ALA A 209 14.54 -19.71 -5.69
N ALA A 210 15.86 -19.64 -5.94
CA ALA A 210 16.45 -19.72 -7.27
C ALA A 210 17.80 -20.48 -7.25
N PRO A 211 18.24 -21.09 -8.36
CA PRO A 211 19.58 -21.65 -8.48
C PRO A 211 20.68 -20.60 -8.26
N THR A 212 21.81 -21.02 -7.67
CA THR A 212 23.01 -20.16 -7.55
C THR A 212 23.43 -19.62 -8.92
N GLY A 213 23.76 -18.32 -8.99
CA GLY A 213 24.14 -17.66 -10.24
C GLY A 213 22.97 -17.20 -11.12
N THR A 214 21.72 -17.32 -10.64
CA THR A 214 20.58 -16.69 -11.32
C THR A 214 20.77 -15.17 -11.34
N PRO A 215 20.73 -14.50 -12.51
CA PRO A 215 20.90 -13.06 -12.60
C PRO A 215 19.86 -12.30 -11.77
N ILE A 216 20.33 -11.31 -11.02
CA ILE A 216 19.51 -10.40 -10.21
C ILE A 216 19.57 -9.03 -10.84
N SER A 217 18.41 -8.43 -11.09
CA SER A 217 18.24 -7.11 -11.64
C SER A 217 17.73 -6.12 -10.60
N THR A 218 18.11 -4.85 -10.74
CA THR A 218 17.50 -3.77 -9.95
C THR A 218 16.02 -3.62 -10.32
N ILE A 219 15.17 -3.44 -9.31
CA ILE A 219 13.72 -3.33 -9.53
C ILE A 219 13.36 -2.00 -10.18
N GLY A 220 14.15 -0.95 -9.99
CA GLY A 220 13.89 0.38 -10.54
C GLY A 220 15.18 1.15 -10.78
N ASP A 221 15.06 2.29 -11.43
CA ASP A 221 16.17 3.23 -11.61
C ASP A 221 16.68 3.70 -10.25
N GLY A 222 17.99 3.86 -10.08
CA GLY A 222 18.54 4.31 -8.80
C GLY A 222 20.05 4.47 -8.78
N THR A 223 20.56 4.73 -7.58
CA THR A 223 21.99 4.83 -7.30
C THR A 223 22.39 3.76 -6.29
N VAL A 224 23.43 3.00 -6.60
CA VAL A 224 24.03 2.03 -5.69
C VAL A 224 24.61 2.79 -4.49
N ILE A 225 24.02 2.62 -3.32
CA ILE A 225 24.48 3.27 -2.07
C ILE A 225 25.32 2.33 -1.21
N TYR A 226 25.27 1.03 -1.50
CA TYR A 226 26.12 0.03 -0.88
C TYR A 226 26.33 -1.16 -1.84
N VAL A 227 27.57 -1.63 -1.95
CA VAL A 227 27.95 -2.92 -2.52
C VAL A 227 29.11 -3.49 -1.71
N GLY A 228 28.94 -4.69 -1.17
CA GLY A 228 29.95 -5.29 -0.29
C GLY A 228 29.41 -6.47 0.52
N TRP A 229 30.19 -6.91 1.49
CA TRP A 229 29.82 -7.99 2.39
C TRP A 229 29.15 -7.44 3.66
N GLU A 230 27.93 -7.90 3.95
CA GLU A 230 27.13 -7.48 5.11
C GLU A 230 26.66 -8.70 5.92
N ASN A 231 27.49 -9.15 6.86
CA ASN A 231 27.15 -10.13 7.91
C ASN A 231 26.18 -11.24 7.45
N GLY A 232 24.98 -11.28 8.04
CA GLY A 232 23.95 -12.29 7.77
C GLY A 232 23.37 -12.26 6.35
N TYR A 233 23.61 -11.20 5.56
CA TYR A 233 23.21 -11.12 4.16
C TYR A 233 24.31 -11.60 3.19
N GLY A 234 25.55 -11.75 3.64
CA GLY A 234 26.67 -12.09 2.74
C GLY A 234 26.94 -10.99 1.72
N ASN A 235 27.17 -11.33 0.45
CA ASN A 235 27.24 -10.33 -0.61
C ASN A 235 25.91 -9.59 -0.72
N TYR A 236 25.98 -8.27 -0.63
CA TYR A 236 24.83 -7.42 -0.39
C TYR A 236 24.92 -6.13 -1.21
N ILE A 237 23.79 -5.73 -1.79
CA ILE A 237 23.64 -4.49 -2.56
C ILE A 237 22.47 -3.70 -1.99
N LYS A 238 22.65 -2.39 -1.82
CA LYS A 238 21.54 -1.44 -1.58
C LYS A 238 21.50 -0.41 -2.69
N ILE A 239 20.30 -0.16 -3.20
CA ILE A 239 20.06 0.85 -4.22
C ILE A 239 19.05 1.84 -3.67
N ARG A 240 19.43 3.13 -3.69
CA ARG A 240 18.51 4.22 -3.40
C ARG A 240 17.80 4.61 -4.69
N HIS A 241 16.49 4.60 -4.64
CA HIS A 241 15.58 5.09 -5.66
C HIS A 241 15.08 6.49 -5.26
N PRO A 242 14.34 7.20 -6.13
CA PRO A 242 13.66 8.44 -5.76
C PRO A 242 12.82 8.31 -4.47
N ASN A 243 12.61 9.43 -3.76
CA ASN A 243 11.94 9.53 -2.44
C ASN A 243 12.53 8.64 -1.34
N ASN A 244 13.83 8.38 -1.41
CA ASN A 244 14.54 7.58 -0.41
C ASN A 244 14.02 6.14 -0.26
N TYR A 245 13.27 5.61 -1.23
CA TYR A 245 13.03 4.17 -1.28
C TYR A 245 14.37 3.45 -1.45
N VAL A 246 14.58 2.40 -0.66
CA VAL A 246 15.78 1.58 -0.73
C VAL A 246 15.39 0.15 -0.99
N SER A 247 15.85 -0.39 -2.11
CA SER A 247 15.86 -1.82 -2.34
C SER A 247 17.16 -2.42 -1.83
N ALA A 248 17.07 -3.67 -1.37
CA ALA A 248 18.16 -4.41 -0.77
C ALA A 248 18.17 -5.83 -1.31
N TYR A 249 19.36 -6.31 -1.69
CA TYR A 249 19.57 -7.60 -2.31
C TYR A 249 20.65 -8.32 -1.52
N GLY A 250 20.32 -9.45 -0.91
CA GLY A 250 21.24 -10.26 -0.12
C GLY A 250 21.44 -11.65 -0.70
N HIS A 251 22.45 -12.34 -0.18
CA HIS A 251 22.84 -13.70 -0.52
C HIS A 251 23.28 -13.89 -1.98
N LEU A 252 23.85 -12.85 -2.59
CA LEU A 252 24.35 -12.94 -3.97
C LEU A 252 25.59 -13.86 -4.04
N SER A 253 25.71 -14.64 -5.11
CA SER A 253 26.94 -15.40 -5.36
C SER A 253 28.10 -14.52 -5.85
N SER A 254 27.78 -13.41 -6.52
CA SER A 254 28.74 -12.48 -7.12
C SER A 254 28.09 -11.12 -7.36
N PHE A 255 28.88 -10.09 -7.63
CA PHE A 255 28.39 -8.79 -8.10
C PHE A 255 28.54 -8.67 -9.62
N ALA A 256 27.71 -7.87 -10.27
CA ALA A 256 27.89 -7.52 -11.67
C ALA A 256 29.24 -6.82 -11.89
N LYS A 257 29.87 -7.11 -13.03
CA LYS A 257 31.23 -6.61 -13.33
C LYS A 257 31.24 -5.08 -13.38
N GLY A 258 32.06 -4.48 -12.52
CA GLY A 258 32.24 -3.02 -12.45
C GLY A 258 31.23 -2.29 -11.56
N LEU A 259 30.28 -3.00 -10.94
CA LEU A 259 29.33 -2.42 -10.00
C LEU A 259 30.07 -1.81 -8.80
N LYS A 260 29.78 -0.55 -8.48
CA LYS A 260 30.44 0.19 -7.38
C LYS A 260 29.49 1.17 -6.71
N ASN A 261 29.83 1.57 -5.48
CA ASN A 261 29.12 2.63 -4.77
C ASN A 261 29.09 3.93 -5.60
N GLY A 262 27.95 4.59 -5.61
CA GLY A 262 27.68 5.81 -6.38
C GLY A 262 27.33 5.54 -7.86
N GLN A 263 27.36 4.29 -8.34
CA GLN A 263 26.96 3.97 -9.70
C GLN A 263 25.45 4.15 -9.89
N LYS A 264 25.06 4.83 -10.96
CA LYS A 264 23.67 4.87 -11.43
C LYS A 264 23.35 3.58 -12.16
N VAL A 265 22.22 2.98 -11.86
CA VAL A 265 21.71 1.76 -12.51
C VAL A 265 20.29 2.01 -13.00
N LYS A 266 19.96 1.37 -14.12
CA LYS A 266 18.62 1.43 -14.71
C LYS A 266 17.79 0.24 -14.29
N GLN A 267 16.48 0.39 -14.20
CA GLN A 267 15.55 -0.71 -14.01
C GLN A 267 15.90 -1.91 -14.93
N GLY A 268 15.89 -3.11 -14.36
CA GLY A 268 16.17 -4.34 -15.10
C GLY A 268 17.65 -4.60 -15.36
N GLU A 269 18.53 -3.63 -15.09
CA GLU A 269 19.98 -3.83 -15.17
C GLU A 269 20.44 -4.89 -14.18
N ILE A 270 21.25 -5.84 -14.67
CA ILE A 270 21.80 -6.93 -13.86
C ILE A 270 22.84 -6.34 -12.90
N ILE A 271 22.65 -6.59 -11.62
CA ILE A 271 23.49 -6.11 -10.52
C ILE A 271 24.26 -7.22 -9.82
N GLY A 272 23.91 -8.49 -10.03
CA GLY A 272 24.69 -9.65 -9.58
C GLY A 272 24.06 -11.00 -9.88
#